data_AF-A0A5J4P757-F1
#
_entry.id   AF-A0A5J4P757-F1
#
_cell.length_a   1.000
_cell.length_b   1.000
_cell.length_c   1.000
_cell.angle_alpha   90.00
_cell.angle_beta   90.00
_cell.angle_gamma   90.00
#
_symmetry.space_group_name_H-M   'P 1'
#
loop_
_entity.id
_entity.type
_entity.pdbx_description
1 polymer ?
#
loop_
_entity_poly.entity_id
_entity_poly.type
_entity_poly.pdbx_seq_one_letter_code
_entity_poly.pdbx_strand_id
1 'polypeptide(L)'
;DNRIVSVQSSYEDGVTFNYSLTSNGFEGETEKSWYSLSASVSIKGEGDARPSDYWYDSSLYFDKLIKEGIGEKALERVLRKLGQRKIHSGKYAMVVDPINSGHLLSPVISALSGSALQQKNSFLLDKFNQKIGSDKFTLTDNPHLPQASGARYFDNEGVATEHRSVFENGILKTYF
;
A
#
# COMPACT_ATOMS: atom_id res chain seq x y z
N ASP A 1 -0.62 -10.72 28.42
CA ASP A 1 0.44 -9.83 28.95
C ASP A 1 -0.20 -8.84 29.92
N ASN A 2 0.35 -8.65 31.13
CA ASN A 2 -0.25 -7.81 32.17
C ASN A 2 -0.12 -6.30 31.90
N ARG A 3 0.66 -5.89 30.90
CA ARG A 3 0.81 -4.49 30.49
C ARG A 3 -0.29 -4.03 29.54
N ILE A 4 -1.12 -4.93 29.01
CA ILE A 4 -2.19 -4.58 28.07
C ILE A 4 -3.19 -3.65 28.76
N VAL A 5 -3.47 -2.52 28.11
CA VAL A 5 -4.49 -1.54 28.54
C VAL A 5 -5.77 -1.71 27.73
N SER A 6 -5.65 -1.95 26.43
CA SER A 6 -6.79 -2.13 25.54
C SER A 6 -6.43 -3.01 24.35
N VAL A 7 -7.40 -3.79 23.90
CA VAL A 7 -7.36 -4.53 22.64
C VAL A 7 -8.61 -4.16 21.88
N GLN A 8 -8.45 -3.73 20.63
CA GLN A 8 -9.54 -3.48 19.70
C GLN A 8 -9.35 -4.39 18.49
N SER A 9 -10.42 -5.01 18.03
CA SER A 9 -10.42 -5.83 16.81
C SER A 9 -11.53 -5.36 15.89
N SER A 10 -11.27 -5.34 14.58
CA SER A 10 -12.26 -4.99 13.56
C SER A 10 -12.32 -6.09 12.51
N TYR A 11 -13.53 -6.44 12.11
CA TYR A 11 -13.82 -7.22 10.91
C TYR A 11 -14.68 -6.36 10.00
N GLU A 12 -14.30 -6.29 8.74
CA GLU A 12 -15.00 -5.55 7.70
C GLU A 12 -15.05 -6.40 6.43
N ASP A 13 -16.19 -6.35 5.75
CA ASP A 13 -16.35 -6.92 4.43
C ASP A 13 -17.20 -6.00 3.55
N GLY A 14 -17.17 -6.27 2.26
CA GLY A 14 -18.05 -5.60 1.32
C GLY A 14 -17.96 -6.18 -0.07
N VAL A 15 -18.99 -5.86 -0.85
CA VAL A 15 -19.00 -6.09 -2.30
C VAL A 15 -19.20 -4.75 -2.98
N THR A 16 -18.47 -4.52 -4.06
CA THR A 16 -18.58 -3.32 -4.89
C THR A 16 -18.93 -3.74 -6.31
N PHE A 17 -19.99 -3.15 -6.84
CA PHE A 17 -20.38 -3.26 -8.24
C PHE A 17 -20.21 -1.89 -8.89
N ASN A 18 -19.63 -1.85 -10.09
CA ASN A 18 -19.63 -0.65 -10.92
C ASN A 18 -20.10 -1.02 -12.32
N TYR A 19 -20.94 -0.17 -12.89
CA TYR A 19 -21.38 -0.25 -14.27
C TYR A 19 -21.12 1.10 -14.94
N SER A 20 -20.41 1.09 -16.06
CA SER A 20 -19.89 2.26 -16.74
C SER A 20 -20.40 2.30 -18.17
N LEU A 21 -20.95 3.45 -18.54
CA LEU A 21 -21.43 3.75 -19.89
C LEU A 21 -20.82 5.07 -20.36
N THR A 22 -20.38 5.10 -21.61
CA THR A 22 -19.92 6.33 -22.27
C THR A 22 -20.62 6.51 -23.61
N SER A 23 -20.84 7.76 -24.02
CA SER A 23 -21.61 8.09 -25.23
C SER A 23 -20.93 7.69 -26.54
N ASN A 24 -19.63 7.35 -26.51
CA ASN A 24 -18.89 6.81 -27.65
C ASN A 24 -19.00 5.28 -27.79
N GLY A 25 -19.90 4.65 -27.02
CA GLY A 25 -20.27 3.25 -27.18
C GLY A 25 -19.48 2.27 -26.31
N PHE A 26 -18.76 2.74 -25.28
CA PHE A 26 -18.20 1.84 -24.28
C PHE A 26 -19.23 1.51 -23.20
N GLU A 27 -19.27 0.23 -22.84
CA GLU A 27 -20.08 -0.36 -21.79
C GLU A 27 -19.20 -1.38 -21.07
N GLY A 28 -19.12 -1.29 -19.75
CA GLY A 28 -18.29 -2.17 -18.94
C GLY A 28 -18.78 -2.29 -17.51
N GLU A 29 -18.58 -3.45 -16.92
CA GLU A 29 -18.97 -3.74 -15.54
C GLU A 29 -17.81 -4.35 -14.74
N THR A 30 -17.83 -4.12 -13.43
CA THR A 30 -16.92 -4.76 -12.48
C THR A 30 -17.66 -5.16 -11.22
N GLU A 31 -17.28 -6.30 -10.66
CA GLU A 31 -17.69 -6.76 -9.34
C GLU A 31 -16.45 -7.18 -8.56
N LYS A 32 -16.38 -6.82 -7.28
CA LYS A 32 -15.34 -7.30 -6.37
C LYS A 32 -15.87 -7.43 -4.95
N SER A 33 -15.45 -8.49 -4.27
CA SER A 33 -15.56 -8.63 -2.82
C SER A 33 -14.25 -8.27 -2.13
N TRP A 34 -14.32 -7.91 -0.86
CA TRP A 34 -13.16 -7.77 0.00
C TRP A 34 -13.53 -8.11 1.45
N TYR A 35 -12.53 -8.59 2.16
CA TYR A 35 -12.60 -8.94 3.58
C TYR A 35 -11.34 -8.41 4.25
N SER A 36 -11.48 -7.90 5.47
CA SER A 36 -10.38 -7.38 6.27
C SER A 36 -10.60 -7.78 7.72
N LEU A 37 -9.53 -8.22 8.38
CA LEU A 37 -9.52 -8.50 9.81
C LEU A 37 -8.30 -7.83 10.42
N SER A 38 -8.49 -7.12 11.53
CA SER A 38 -7.42 -6.39 12.18
C SER A 38 -7.53 -6.45 13.70
N ALA A 39 -6.39 -6.24 14.35
CA ALA A 39 -6.31 -5.99 15.78
C ALA A 39 -5.33 -4.87 16.07
N SER A 40 -5.66 -4.02 17.03
CA SER A 40 -4.75 -3.06 17.62
C SER A 40 -4.65 -3.31 19.12
N VAL A 41 -3.44 -3.16 19.64
CA VAL A 41 -3.14 -3.38 21.06
C VAL A 41 -2.44 -2.15 21.61
N SER A 42 -2.95 -1.64 22.72
CA SER A 42 -2.32 -0.58 23.50
C SER A 42 -1.83 -1.14 24.83
N ILE A 43 -0.61 -0.79 25.23
CA ILE A 43 0.01 -1.26 26.47
C ILE A 43 0.47 -0.10 27.34
N LYS A 44 0.66 -0.36 28.63
CA LYS A 44 1.33 0.53 29.58
C LYS A 44 2.84 0.43 29.39
N GLY A 45 3.47 1.54 28.99
CA GLY A 45 4.92 1.69 28.95
C GLY A 45 5.49 2.28 30.26
N GLU A 46 6.74 2.73 30.20
CA GLU A 46 7.39 3.44 31.31
C GLU A 46 6.70 4.80 31.57
N GLY A 47 6.43 5.10 32.85
CA GLY A 47 5.70 6.31 33.25
C GLY A 47 4.32 6.41 32.59
N ASP A 48 4.08 7.55 31.94
CA ASP A 48 2.82 7.84 31.25
C ASP A 48 2.79 7.35 29.80
N ALA A 49 3.84 6.67 29.32
CA ALA A 49 3.86 6.14 27.97
C ALA A 49 2.74 5.11 27.75
N ARG A 50 2.00 5.24 26.64
CA ARG A 50 0.95 4.32 26.20
C ARG A 50 1.14 3.95 24.73
N PRO A 51 2.19 3.18 24.39
CA PRO A 51 2.42 2.79 23.00
C PRO A 51 1.30 1.87 22.50
N SER A 52 1.01 1.98 21.22
CA SER A 52 0.09 1.11 20.48
C SER A 52 0.71 0.64 19.17
N ASP A 53 0.26 -0.50 18.68
CA ASP A 53 0.52 -0.99 17.33
C ASP A 53 -0.65 -1.86 16.86
N TYR A 54 -0.64 -2.20 15.58
CA TYR A 54 -1.68 -3.01 14.96
C TYR A 54 -1.10 -4.07 14.04
N TRP A 55 -1.95 -5.02 13.69
CA TRP A 55 -1.76 -5.95 12.59
C TRP A 55 -3.09 -6.15 11.87
N TYR A 56 -3.02 -6.50 10.59
CA TYR A 56 -4.19 -6.84 9.81
C TYR A 56 -3.85 -7.87 8.73
N ASP A 57 -4.89 -8.49 8.19
CA ASP A 57 -4.87 -9.25 6.95
C ASP A 57 -6.09 -8.85 6.11
N SER A 58 -5.97 -8.95 4.79
CA SER A 58 -7.09 -8.71 3.89
C SER A 58 -7.03 -9.61 2.66
N SER A 59 -8.21 -9.93 2.12
CA SER A 59 -8.36 -10.84 0.99
C SER A 59 -9.60 -10.52 0.18
N LEU A 60 -9.59 -10.85 -1.11
CA LEU A 60 -10.79 -10.81 -1.96
C LEU A 60 -11.76 -11.97 -1.65
N TYR A 61 -11.25 -13.06 -1.05
CA TYR A 61 -12.00 -14.27 -0.74
C TYR A 61 -11.93 -14.60 0.76
N PHE A 62 -13.08 -14.88 1.37
CA PHE A 62 -13.19 -15.11 2.81
C PHE A 62 -12.40 -16.35 3.29
N ASP A 63 -12.40 -17.42 2.50
CA ASP A 63 -11.65 -18.65 2.79
C ASP A 63 -10.14 -18.39 2.85
N LYS A 64 -9.62 -17.49 2.00
CA LYS A 64 -8.21 -17.09 1.94
C LYS A 64 -7.79 -16.06 3.00
N LEU A 65 -8.73 -15.38 3.66
CA LEU A 65 -8.40 -14.43 4.73
C LEU A 65 -7.69 -15.15 5.88
N ILE A 66 -6.55 -14.63 6.33
CA ILE A 66 -5.88 -15.13 7.53
C ILE A 66 -6.68 -14.68 8.76
N LYS A 67 -7.13 -15.63 9.58
CA LYS A 67 -8.02 -15.37 10.72
C LYS A 67 -7.32 -15.47 12.07
N GLU A 68 -6.15 -16.11 12.10
CA GLU A 68 -5.39 -16.40 13.32
C GLU A 68 -4.09 -15.59 13.37
N GLY A 69 -3.54 -15.43 14.58
CA GLY A 69 -2.26 -14.75 14.79
C GLY A 69 -2.27 -13.22 14.62
N ILE A 70 -3.38 -12.59 14.22
CA ILE A 70 -3.48 -11.13 14.06
C ILE A 70 -3.28 -10.41 15.40
N GLY A 71 -4.01 -10.81 16.43
CA GLY A 71 -3.87 -10.23 17.78
C GLY A 71 -2.49 -10.48 18.39
N GLU A 72 -1.92 -11.67 18.16
CA GLU A 72 -0.58 -12.03 18.62
C GLU A 72 0.50 -11.14 17.97
N LYS A 73 0.42 -10.95 16.65
CA LYS A 73 1.33 -10.04 15.92
C LYS A 73 1.18 -8.60 16.37
N ALA A 74 -0.05 -8.11 16.57
CA ALA A 74 -0.29 -6.76 17.08
C ALA A 74 0.33 -6.56 18.47
N LEU A 75 0.16 -7.54 19.37
CA LEU A 75 0.78 -7.54 20.70
C LEU A 75 2.32 -7.58 20.60
N GLU A 76 2.88 -8.47 19.78
CA GLU A 76 4.33 -8.58 19.57
C GLU A 76 4.92 -7.24 19.10
N ARG A 77 4.28 -6.61 18.12
CA ARG A 77 4.73 -5.34 17.56
C ARG A 77 4.72 -4.20 18.57
N VAL A 78 3.65 -4.07 19.35
CA VAL A 78 3.60 -3.01 20.38
C VAL A 78 4.61 -3.27 21.51
N LEU A 79 4.85 -4.53 21.89
CA LEU A 79 5.87 -4.88 22.87
C LEU A 79 7.29 -4.49 22.42
N ARG A 80 7.60 -4.60 21.12
CA ARG A 80 8.87 -4.14 20.54
C ARG A 80 9.07 -2.62 20.61
N LYS A 81 8.04 -1.83 20.91
CA LYS A 81 8.15 -0.37 21.11
C LYS A 81 8.61 0.02 22.52
N LEU A 82 8.66 -0.92 23.46
CA LEU A 82 9.14 -0.63 24.82
C LEU A 82 10.64 -0.29 24.82
N GLY A 83 10.99 0.74 25.59
CA GLY A 83 12.39 1.16 25.73
C GLY A 83 12.99 1.82 24.50
N GLN A 84 12.16 2.27 23.53
CA GLN A 84 12.61 3.08 22.41
C GLN A 84 13.35 4.33 22.87
N ARG A 85 14.46 4.64 22.20
CA ARG A 85 15.36 5.75 22.54
C ARG A 85 15.72 6.50 21.27
N LYS A 86 16.04 7.79 21.42
CA LYS A 86 16.69 8.54 20.35
C LYS A 86 18.11 8.01 20.16
N ILE A 87 18.56 7.95 18.91
CA ILE A 87 19.94 7.70 18.54
C ILE A 87 20.58 9.01 18.08
N HIS A 88 21.91 9.08 18.04
CA HIS A 88 22.62 10.25 17.53
C HIS A 88 22.31 10.48 16.04
N SER A 89 22.17 11.74 15.64
CA SER A 89 22.04 12.13 14.24
C SER A 89 23.25 11.67 13.43
N GLY A 90 23.02 11.13 12.23
CA GLY A 90 24.07 10.59 11.38
C GLY A 90 23.52 9.87 10.17
N LYS A 91 24.42 9.26 9.39
CA LYS A 91 24.07 8.41 8.26
C LYS A 91 24.00 6.96 8.72
N TYR A 92 22.90 6.28 8.38
CA TYR A 92 22.67 4.88 8.72
C TYR A 92 22.18 4.12 7.48
N ALA A 93 22.44 2.82 7.44
CA ALA A 93 21.74 1.94 6.53
C ALA A 93 20.28 1.85 6.98
N MET A 94 19.35 2.23 6.10
CA MET A 94 17.92 2.17 6.38
C MET A 94 17.37 0.85 5.84
N VAL A 95 16.77 0.05 6.73
CA VAL A 95 15.99 -1.14 6.37
C VAL A 95 14.54 -0.81 6.63
N VAL A 96 13.68 -1.05 5.63
CA VAL A 96 12.26 -0.73 5.67
C VAL A 96 11.49 -2.02 5.47
N ASP A 97 10.56 -2.31 6.37
CA ASP A 97 9.74 -3.51 6.28
C ASP A 97 8.67 -3.40 5.17
N PRO A 98 8.05 -4.52 4.74
CA PRO A 98 7.04 -4.51 3.68
C PRO A 98 5.78 -3.68 3.97
N ILE A 99 5.46 -3.44 5.24
CA ILE A 99 4.27 -2.67 5.64
C ILE A 99 4.52 -1.19 5.39
N ASN A 100 5.76 -0.75 5.61
CA ASN A 100 6.16 0.64 5.50
C ASN A 100 6.75 1.00 4.12
N SER A 101 7.22 0.02 3.34
CA SER A 101 7.88 0.27 2.06
C SER A 101 6.98 0.98 1.05
N GLY A 102 5.67 0.66 1.04
CA GLY A 102 4.69 1.32 0.17
C GLY A 102 4.59 2.84 0.42
N HIS A 103 4.75 3.28 1.67
CA HIS A 103 4.71 4.70 2.01
C HIS A 103 5.88 5.50 1.42
N LEU A 104 7.06 4.89 1.28
CA LEU A 104 8.20 5.54 0.63
C LEU A 104 8.02 5.64 -0.89
N LEU A 105 7.31 4.69 -1.48
CA LEU A 105 7.06 4.68 -2.93
C LEU A 105 5.89 5.60 -3.33
N SER A 106 4.91 5.81 -2.45
CA SER A 106 3.74 6.66 -2.70
C SER A 106 4.04 8.03 -3.34
N PRO A 107 4.95 8.87 -2.82
CA PRO A 107 5.25 10.17 -3.44
C PRO A 107 5.87 10.05 -4.83
N VAL A 108 6.59 8.96 -5.13
CA VAL A 108 7.11 8.68 -6.47
C VAL A 108 5.95 8.43 -7.41
N ILE A 109 4.99 7.58 -7.04
CA ILE A 109 3.80 7.31 -7.86
C ILE A 109 2.98 8.59 -8.10
N SER A 110 2.76 9.40 -7.07
CA SER A 110 2.04 10.68 -7.22
C SER A 110 2.72 11.62 -8.21
N ALA A 111 4.05 11.68 -8.20
CA ALA A 111 4.83 12.51 -9.11
C ALA A 111 4.80 12.01 -10.58
N LEU A 112 4.37 10.77 -10.83
CA LEU A 112 4.20 10.24 -12.19
C LEU A 112 2.86 10.62 -12.82
N SER A 113 1.93 11.21 -12.06
CA SER A 113 0.61 11.56 -12.59
C SER A 113 0.66 12.69 -13.61
N GLY A 114 -0.13 12.58 -14.67
CA GLY A 114 -0.25 13.53 -15.76
C GLY A 114 -0.70 14.89 -15.28
N SER A 115 -1.56 14.95 -14.25
CA SER A 115 -1.98 16.19 -13.61
C SER A 115 -0.82 16.89 -12.90
N ALA A 116 0.01 16.17 -12.13
CA ALA A 116 1.19 16.75 -11.48
C ALA A 116 2.23 17.23 -12.50
N LEU A 117 2.44 16.47 -13.58
CA LEU A 117 3.37 16.83 -14.66
C LEU A 117 2.89 18.07 -15.42
N GLN A 118 1.62 18.10 -15.82
CA GLN A 118 1.02 19.22 -16.55
C GLN A 118 1.06 20.52 -15.74
N GLN A 119 0.84 20.42 -14.42
CA GLN A 119 0.90 21.56 -13.50
C GLN A 119 2.33 21.94 -13.09
N LYS A 120 3.35 21.25 -13.62
CA LYS A 120 4.77 21.41 -13.22
C LYS A 120 4.99 21.24 -11.71
N ASN A 121 4.17 20.42 -11.07
CA ASN A 121 4.21 20.11 -9.65
C ASN A 121 4.73 18.68 -9.41
N SER A 122 5.74 18.27 -10.19
CA SER A 122 6.37 16.96 -10.09
C SER A 122 7.89 17.09 -10.13
N PHE A 123 8.56 16.48 -9.17
CA PHE A 123 10.02 16.36 -9.17
C PHE A 123 10.53 15.35 -10.22
N LEU A 124 9.61 14.63 -10.88
CA LEU A 124 9.89 13.68 -11.97
C LEU A 124 9.59 14.27 -13.35
N LEU A 125 9.24 15.55 -13.45
CA LEU A 125 9.12 16.25 -14.72
C LEU A 125 10.44 16.16 -15.52
N ASP A 126 10.33 15.94 -16.82
CA ASP A 126 11.46 15.80 -17.74
C ASP A 126 12.43 14.66 -17.39
N LYS A 127 11.97 13.62 -16.68
CA LYS A 127 12.77 12.44 -16.30
C LYS A 127 12.48 11.18 -17.10
N PHE A 128 11.58 11.25 -18.08
CA PHE A 128 11.26 10.12 -18.94
C PHE A 128 12.52 9.57 -19.63
N ASN A 129 12.68 8.24 -19.63
CA ASN A 129 13.86 7.51 -20.12
C ASN A 129 15.20 7.88 -19.46
N GLN A 130 15.21 8.58 -18.32
CA GLN A 130 16.43 8.86 -17.56
C GLN A 130 16.62 7.87 -16.41
N LYS A 131 17.89 7.54 -16.12
CA LYS A 131 18.26 6.74 -14.95
C LYS A 131 18.24 7.63 -13.71
N ILE A 132 17.19 7.47 -12.90
CA ILE A 132 16.94 8.27 -11.69
C ILE A 132 16.90 7.43 -10.42
N GLY A 133 16.90 6.10 -10.54
CA GLY A 133 16.92 5.15 -9.45
C GLY A 133 18.14 4.23 -9.46
N SER A 134 18.18 3.32 -8.50
CA SER A 134 19.17 2.23 -8.43
C SER A 134 18.95 1.22 -9.55
N ASP A 135 20.03 0.59 -10.04
CA ASP A 135 19.95 -0.56 -10.97
C ASP A 135 19.14 -1.73 -10.42
N LYS A 136 18.98 -1.79 -9.08
CA LYS A 136 18.18 -2.82 -8.41
C LYS A 136 16.68 -2.51 -8.39
N PHE A 137 16.27 -1.33 -8.86
CA PHE A 137 14.88 -0.89 -8.78
C PHE A 137 14.16 -1.09 -10.12
N THR A 138 13.27 -2.07 -10.14
CA THR A 138 12.36 -2.34 -11.25
C THR A 138 10.94 -2.40 -10.69
N LEU A 139 10.02 -1.72 -11.36
CA LEU A 139 8.62 -1.62 -10.95
C LEU A 139 7.74 -1.75 -12.20
N THR A 140 6.77 -2.65 -12.14
CA THR A 140 5.84 -2.93 -13.24
C THR A 140 4.39 -2.75 -12.79
N ASP A 141 3.56 -2.17 -13.64
CA ASP A 141 2.12 -2.20 -13.52
C ASP A 141 1.58 -3.48 -14.19
N ASN A 142 0.85 -4.29 -13.42
CA ASN A 142 0.34 -5.61 -13.81
C ASN A 142 -1.18 -5.69 -13.59
N PRO A 143 -1.99 -5.02 -14.42
CA PRO A 143 -3.42 -4.83 -14.13
C PRO A 143 -4.28 -6.08 -14.33
N HIS A 144 -3.76 -7.15 -14.95
CA HIS A 144 -4.53 -8.35 -15.32
C HIS A 144 -4.19 -9.58 -14.48
N LEU A 145 -3.56 -9.40 -13.31
CA LEU A 145 -3.25 -10.51 -12.40
C LEU A 145 -4.55 -11.15 -11.88
N PRO A 146 -4.80 -12.46 -12.13
CA PRO A 146 -5.99 -13.12 -11.64
C PRO A 146 -6.07 -13.08 -10.12
N GLN A 147 -7.25 -12.77 -9.58
CA GLN A 147 -7.53 -12.80 -8.14
C GLN A 147 -6.64 -11.86 -7.31
N ALA A 148 -6.08 -10.81 -7.94
CA ALA A 148 -5.25 -9.82 -7.27
C ALA A 148 -6.04 -8.55 -6.93
N SER A 149 -5.83 -8.01 -5.74
CA SER A 149 -6.36 -6.69 -5.38
C SER A 149 -5.79 -5.63 -6.31
N GLY A 150 -6.66 -4.81 -6.90
CA GLY A 150 -6.30 -3.77 -7.88
C GLY A 150 -6.34 -4.21 -9.35
N ALA A 151 -6.55 -5.49 -9.64
CA ALA A 151 -6.72 -5.95 -11.02
C ALA A 151 -8.00 -5.37 -11.66
N ARG A 152 -7.88 -4.93 -12.92
CA ARG A 152 -8.98 -4.36 -13.72
C ARG A 152 -8.60 -4.34 -15.20
N TYR A 153 -9.58 -4.43 -16.10
CA TYR A 153 -9.38 -4.37 -17.55
C TYR A 153 -9.51 -2.97 -18.14
N PHE A 154 -10.16 -2.06 -17.43
CA PHE A 154 -10.35 -0.68 -17.84
C PHE A 154 -10.25 0.27 -16.63
N ASP A 155 -9.92 1.52 -16.88
CA ASP A 155 -9.95 2.58 -15.87
C ASP A 155 -11.29 3.33 -15.84
N ASN A 156 -11.39 4.40 -15.07
CA ASN A 156 -12.63 5.14 -14.90
C ASN A 156 -13.06 5.92 -16.16
N GLU A 157 -12.20 6.01 -17.18
CA GLU A 157 -12.50 6.61 -18.48
C GLU A 157 -12.85 5.55 -19.54
N GLY A 158 -12.87 4.26 -19.15
CA GLY A 158 -13.12 3.14 -20.06
C GLY A 158 -11.90 2.77 -20.91
N VAL A 159 -10.71 3.29 -20.59
CA VAL A 159 -9.48 3.00 -21.33
C VAL A 159 -8.92 1.66 -20.88
N ALA A 160 -8.55 0.81 -21.85
CA ALA A 160 -7.95 -0.49 -21.58
C ALA A 160 -6.65 -0.36 -20.77
N THR A 161 -6.55 -1.12 -19.68
CA THR A 161 -5.32 -1.20 -18.89
C THR A 161 -4.33 -2.15 -19.57
N GLU A 162 -3.04 -1.88 -19.38
CA GLU A 162 -1.97 -2.63 -20.02
C GLU A 162 -0.84 -2.91 -19.04
N HIS A 163 -0.11 -4.00 -19.28
CA HIS A 163 1.16 -4.23 -18.60
C HIS A 163 2.15 -3.12 -18.99
N ARG A 164 2.75 -2.46 -18.00
CA ARG A 164 3.73 -1.39 -18.23
C ARG A 164 4.94 -1.52 -17.32
N SER A 165 6.13 -1.29 -17.88
CA SER A 165 7.30 -1.01 -17.06
C SER A 165 7.23 0.43 -16.58
N VAL A 166 7.15 0.64 -15.27
CA VAL A 166 7.18 1.97 -14.65
C VAL A 166 8.64 2.38 -14.44
N PHE A 167 9.42 1.46 -13.88
CA PHE A 167 10.86 1.57 -13.77
C PHE A 167 11.54 0.30 -14.27
N GLU A 168 12.59 0.45 -15.06
CA GLU A 168 13.43 -0.65 -15.53
C GLU A 168 14.88 -0.37 -15.12
N ASN A 169 15.40 -1.12 -14.13
CA ASN A 169 16.75 -0.95 -13.60
C ASN A 169 17.08 0.52 -13.26
N GLY A 170 16.14 1.19 -12.59
CA GLY A 170 16.25 2.60 -12.18
C GLY A 170 15.95 3.63 -13.29
N ILE A 171 15.62 3.19 -14.51
CA ILE A 171 15.22 4.07 -15.62
C ILE A 171 13.71 4.27 -15.58
N LEU A 172 13.25 5.52 -15.59
CA LEU A 172 11.82 5.83 -15.64
C LEU A 172 11.26 5.58 -17.04
N LYS A 173 10.19 4.80 -17.15
CA LYS A 173 9.62 4.32 -18.42
C LYS A 173 8.16 4.70 -18.67
N THR A 174 7.41 5.11 -17.64
CA THR A 174 5.97 5.42 -17.76
C THR A 174 5.58 6.62 -16.90
N TYR A 175 4.73 7.47 -17.46
CA TYR A 175 3.87 8.42 -16.73
C TYR A 175 2.42 7.94 -16.82
N PHE A 176 1.57 8.35 -15.87
CA PHE A 176 0.17 7.94 -15.78
C PHE A 176 -0.78 9.11 -15.96
#